data_AF-A0A2N6D0N5-F1
#
_entry.id   AF-A0A2N6D0N5-F1
#
_cell.length_a   1.000
_cell.length_b   1.000
_cell.length_c   1.000
_cell.angle_alpha   90.00
_cell.angle_beta   90.00
_cell.angle_gamma   90.00
#
_symmetry.space_group_name_H-M   'P 1'
#
loop_
_entity.id
_entity.type
_entity.pdbx_description
1 polymer ?
#
loop_
_entity_poly.entity_id
_entity_poly.type
_entity_poly.pdbx_seq_one_letter_code
_entity_poly.pdbx_strand_id
1 'polypeptide(L)'
;MDNDAMHNNTLIPPILSLLRVSPSGLSEHELIKRLQQQAECFSGTAQGGDLALFQKHFLVMNALYQLQDKLLEEGLLLLIDPLLIRFVESGEGTDRHAAEIARDEPLRRYYLEWDNLHRTSESDVADLLQGFWERYYAVDRQAEALTLLGLAGREAPSWSMIQRRYRQMIALHHPDKGGDQERFIEIREAYELLRQLHAGSG
;
A
#
# COMPACT_ATOMS: atom_id res chain seq x y z
N MET A 1 -23.51 -19.93 24.24
CA MET A 1 -23.92 -19.85 22.82
C MET A 1 -22.65 -19.57 22.05
N ASP A 2 -22.38 -20.40 21.05
CA ASP A 2 -21.06 -20.72 20.52
C ASP A 2 -20.33 -19.55 19.85
N ASN A 3 -19.12 -19.25 20.33
CA ASN A 3 -18.23 -18.23 19.76
C ASN A 3 -17.32 -18.79 18.64
N ASP A 4 -17.35 -20.11 18.39
CA ASP A 4 -16.51 -20.78 17.38
C ASP A 4 -17.08 -20.69 15.95
N ALA A 5 -18.39 -20.44 15.79
CA ALA A 5 -19.01 -20.40 14.47
C ALA A 5 -18.81 -19.07 13.71
N MET A 6 -18.32 -18.02 14.37
CA MET A 6 -18.23 -16.66 13.81
C MET A 6 -16.88 -16.33 13.13
N HIS A 7 -15.86 -17.18 13.24
CA HIS A 7 -14.48 -16.81 12.87
C HIS A 7 -13.91 -17.51 11.63
N ASN A 8 -14.60 -18.50 11.06
CA ASN A 8 -14.06 -19.27 9.95
C ASN A 8 -14.41 -18.62 8.61
N ASN A 9 -13.41 -18.01 7.98
CA ASN A 9 -13.58 -17.37 6.68
C ASN A 9 -13.87 -18.42 5.59
N THR A 10 -15.01 -18.32 4.92
CA THR A 10 -15.46 -19.26 3.89
C THR A 10 -14.57 -19.24 2.65
N LEU A 11 -13.71 -18.23 2.50
CA LEU A 11 -12.74 -18.14 1.41
C LEU A 11 -11.52 -19.06 1.57
N ILE A 12 -11.31 -19.64 2.76
CA ILE A 12 -10.13 -20.49 3.00
C ILE A 12 -10.09 -21.71 2.04
N PRO A 13 -11.15 -22.55 1.93
CA PRO A 13 -11.15 -23.68 0.99
C PRO A 13 -10.94 -23.31 -0.49
N PRO A 14 -11.61 -22.29 -1.06
CA PRO A 14 -11.37 -21.91 -2.45
C PRO A 14 -9.98 -21.29 -2.67
N ILE A 15 -9.46 -20.49 -1.74
CA ILE A 15 -8.08 -19.96 -1.83
C ILE A 15 -7.07 -21.09 -1.84
N LEU A 16 -7.19 -22.05 -0.92
CA LEU A 16 -6.31 -23.21 -0.86
C LEU A 16 -6.34 -24.00 -2.18
N SER A 17 -7.53 -24.20 -2.75
CA SER A 17 -7.70 -24.88 -4.03
C SER A 17 -7.02 -24.14 -5.18
N LEU A 18 -7.16 -22.80 -5.25
CA LEU A 18 -6.55 -21.96 -6.28
C LEU A 18 -5.02 -21.96 -6.20
N LEU A 19 -4.45 -21.92 -4.99
CA LEU A 19 -3.01 -21.97 -4.79
C LEU A 19 -2.44 -23.34 -5.15
N ARG A 20 -3.15 -24.44 -4.85
CA ARG A 20 -2.72 -25.81 -5.21
C ARG A 20 -2.61 -26.02 -6.72
N VAL A 21 -3.49 -25.41 -7.51
CA VAL A 21 -3.46 -25.51 -8.98
C VAL A 21 -2.57 -24.46 -9.64
N SER A 22 -1.97 -23.55 -8.85
CA SER A 22 -1.12 -22.45 -9.33
C SER A 22 0.23 -22.46 -8.61
N PRO A 23 1.12 -23.44 -8.88
CA PRO A 23 2.37 -23.62 -8.13
C PRO A 23 3.35 -22.44 -8.28
N SER A 24 3.26 -21.68 -9.37
CA SER A 24 4.02 -20.43 -9.57
C SER A 24 3.56 -19.28 -8.67
N GLY A 25 2.45 -19.44 -7.95
CA GLY A 25 1.80 -18.40 -7.17
C GLY A 25 0.81 -17.56 -7.96
N LEU A 26 0.11 -16.69 -7.23
CA LEU A 26 -0.90 -15.76 -7.73
C LEU A 26 -0.70 -14.39 -7.07
N SER A 27 -0.96 -13.30 -7.78
CA SER A 27 -1.16 -12.02 -7.11
C SER A 27 -2.51 -12.00 -6.40
N GLU A 28 -2.65 -11.12 -5.41
CA GLU A 28 -3.91 -10.88 -4.71
C GLU A 28 -5.03 -10.52 -5.69
N HIS A 29 -4.74 -9.63 -6.64
CA HIS A 29 -5.71 -9.22 -7.65
C HIS A 29 -6.22 -10.41 -8.48
N GLU A 30 -5.32 -11.31 -8.90
CA GLU A 30 -5.69 -12.52 -9.64
C GLU A 30 -6.51 -13.48 -8.75
N LEU A 31 -6.15 -13.60 -7.47
CA LEU A 31 -6.88 -14.41 -6.48
C LEU A 31 -8.32 -13.89 -6.30
N ILE A 32 -8.49 -12.58 -6.04
CA ILE A 32 -9.79 -11.92 -5.92
C ILE A 32 -10.62 -12.13 -7.18
N LYS A 33 -10.03 -11.91 -8.37
CA LYS A 33 -10.71 -12.06 -9.65
C LYS A 33 -11.24 -13.48 -9.87
N ARG A 34 -10.46 -14.51 -9.51
CA ARG A 34 -10.89 -15.91 -9.62
C ARG A 34 -11.97 -16.27 -8.59
N LEU A 35 -11.84 -15.79 -7.36
CA LEU A 35 -12.86 -15.97 -6.32
C LEU A 35 -14.19 -15.30 -6.71
N GLN A 36 -14.16 -14.15 -7.37
CA GLN A 36 -15.37 -13.45 -7.85
C GLN A 36 -16.16 -14.26 -8.90
N GLN A 37 -15.51 -15.18 -9.60
CA GLN A 37 -16.20 -16.07 -10.56
C GLN A 37 -16.99 -17.17 -9.84
N GLN A 38 -16.79 -17.35 -8.53
CA GLN A 38 -17.51 -18.30 -7.69
C GLN A 38 -18.64 -17.58 -6.94
N ALA A 39 -19.89 -17.95 -7.24
CA ALA A 39 -21.09 -17.19 -6.86
C ALA A 39 -21.26 -16.92 -5.34
N GLU A 40 -20.54 -17.63 -4.47
CA GLU A 40 -20.73 -17.58 -3.02
C GLU A 40 -19.62 -16.81 -2.27
N CYS A 41 -18.44 -16.61 -2.89
CA CYS A 41 -17.23 -16.13 -2.21
C CYS A 41 -17.39 -14.72 -1.59
N PHE A 42 -18.21 -13.87 -2.19
CA PHE A 42 -18.39 -12.48 -1.74
C PHE A 42 -19.87 -12.14 -1.50
N SER A 43 -20.68 -13.13 -1.14
CA SER A 43 -22.13 -13.02 -1.00
C SER A 43 -22.62 -12.06 0.12
N GLY A 44 -21.71 -11.47 0.91
CA GLY A 44 -22.01 -10.47 1.94
C GLY A 44 -21.32 -9.10 1.74
N THR A 45 -20.58 -8.89 0.65
CA THR A 45 -19.91 -7.60 0.39
C THR A 45 -20.84 -6.60 -0.27
N ALA A 46 -20.53 -5.31 -0.15
CA ALA A 46 -21.15 -4.26 -0.92
C ALA A 46 -21.08 -4.55 -2.44
N GLN A 47 -22.08 -4.08 -3.19
CA GLN A 47 -22.23 -4.43 -4.61
C GLN A 47 -21.25 -3.68 -5.54
N GLY A 48 -20.64 -2.59 -5.07
CA GLY A 48 -19.68 -1.79 -5.84
C GLY A 48 -19.05 -0.67 -5.01
N GLY A 49 -18.11 0.05 -5.62
CA GLY A 49 -17.39 1.16 -4.99
C GLY A 49 -16.19 0.71 -4.13
N ASP A 50 -15.53 1.68 -3.52
CA ASP A 50 -14.29 1.47 -2.76
C ASP A 50 -14.52 0.62 -1.52
N LEU A 51 -15.69 0.73 -0.88
CA LEU A 51 -16.07 -0.13 0.23
C LEU A 51 -16.14 -1.61 -0.18
N ALA A 52 -16.71 -1.91 -1.35
CA ALA A 52 -16.76 -3.29 -1.84
C ALA A 52 -15.35 -3.85 -2.13
N LEU A 53 -14.45 -3.02 -2.67
CA LEU A 53 -13.06 -3.40 -2.90
C LEU A 53 -12.34 -3.67 -1.56
N PHE A 54 -12.48 -2.76 -0.59
CA PHE A 54 -11.94 -2.92 0.76
C PHE A 54 -12.43 -4.20 1.42
N GLN A 55 -13.74 -4.48 1.38
CA GLN A 55 -14.30 -5.68 2.01
C GLN A 55 -13.78 -6.97 1.37
N LYS A 56 -13.69 -7.02 0.04
CA LYS A 56 -13.14 -8.18 -0.69
C LYS A 56 -11.67 -8.40 -0.35
N HIS A 57 -10.89 -7.32 -0.36
CA HIS A 57 -9.50 -7.28 0.07
C HIS A 57 -9.33 -7.83 1.49
N PHE A 58 -10.10 -7.28 2.43
CA PHE A 58 -10.06 -7.68 3.83
C PHE A 58 -10.36 -9.16 4.00
N LEU A 59 -11.43 -9.67 3.37
CA LEU A 59 -11.80 -11.08 3.45
C LEU A 59 -10.71 -11.99 2.89
N VAL A 60 -10.06 -11.62 1.78
CA VAL A 60 -8.97 -12.41 1.21
C VAL A 60 -7.76 -12.42 2.14
N MET A 61 -7.32 -11.26 2.62
CA MET A 61 -6.16 -11.18 3.54
C MET A 61 -6.43 -11.89 4.86
N ASN A 62 -7.62 -11.74 5.43
CA ASN A 62 -8.05 -12.48 6.62
C ASN A 62 -7.97 -14.00 6.38
N ALA A 63 -8.49 -14.49 5.26
CA ALA A 63 -8.43 -15.91 4.91
C ALA A 63 -6.99 -16.40 4.70
N LEU A 64 -6.13 -15.60 4.06
CA LEU A 64 -4.73 -15.93 3.83
C LEU A 64 -3.96 -16.04 5.15
N TYR A 65 -4.15 -15.12 6.09
CA TYR A 65 -3.49 -15.20 7.40
C TYR A 65 -3.99 -16.37 8.25
N GLN A 66 -5.30 -16.64 8.24
CA GLN A 66 -5.84 -17.84 8.89
C GLN A 66 -5.31 -19.13 8.25
N LEU A 67 -5.16 -19.14 6.91
CA LEU A 67 -4.60 -20.27 6.19
C LEU A 67 -3.11 -20.45 6.49
N GLN A 68 -2.34 -19.36 6.59
CA GLN A 68 -0.93 -19.39 6.96
C GLN A 68 -0.72 -20.05 8.34
N ASP A 69 -1.58 -19.75 9.33
CA ASP A 69 -1.51 -20.38 10.65
C ASP A 69 -1.75 -21.90 10.57
N LYS A 70 -2.82 -22.31 9.88
CA LYS A 70 -3.17 -23.73 9.70
C LYS A 70 -2.06 -24.49 8.98
N LEU A 71 -1.46 -23.88 7.95
CA LEU A 71 -0.37 -24.50 7.21
C LEU A 71 0.90 -24.62 8.05
N LEU A 72 1.20 -23.61 8.88
CA LEU A 72 2.36 -23.62 9.77
C LEU A 72 2.27 -24.77 10.79
N GLU A 73 1.07 -25.05 11.32
CA GLU A 73 0.81 -26.21 12.18
C GLU A 73 1.08 -27.55 11.47
N GLU A 74 0.85 -27.61 10.16
CA GLU A 74 1.14 -28.77 9.30
C GLU A 74 2.61 -28.81 8.80
N GLY A 75 3.43 -27.85 9.19
CA GLY A 75 4.83 -27.72 8.73
C GLY A 75 4.98 -27.19 7.30
N LEU A 76 3.91 -26.64 6.73
CA LEU A 76 3.89 -25.99 5.42
C LEU A 76 3.98 -24.48 5.58
N LEU A 77 4.61 -23.81 4.62
CA LEU A 77 4.84 -22.38 4.66
C LEU A 77 4.11 -21.69 3.49
N LEU A 78 3.49 -20.54 3.78
CA LEU A 78 2.74 -19.73 2.82
C LEU A 78 3.31 -18.32 2.79
N LEU A 79 3.88 -17.93 1.65
CA LEU A 79 4.28 -16.55 1.39
C LEU A 79 3.03 -15.72 1.04
N ILE A 80 2.86 -14.60 1.74
CA ILE A 80 1.79 -13.64 1.49
C ILE A 80 2.44 -12.31 1.10
N ASP A 81 2.52 -12.06 -0.20
CA ASP A 81 2.84 -10.76 -0.79
C ASP A 81 1.73 -10.41 -1.79
N PRO A 82 1.20 -9.17 -1.82
CA PRO A 82 0.12 -8.80 -2.75
C PRO A 82 0.44 -9.10 -4.23
N LEU A 83 1.72 -9.10 -4.62
CA LEU A 83 2.14 -9.44 -5.98
C LEU A 83 2.43 -10.92 -6.17
N LEU A 84 2.69 -11.67 -5.10
CA LEU A 84 3.04 -13.09 -5.16
C LEU A 84 2.66 -13.86 -3.89
N ILE A 85 1.56 -14.59 -3.96
CA ILE A 85 1.06 -15.51 -2.94
C ILE A 85 1.34 -16.93 -3.40
N ARG A 86 2.12 -17.71 -2.64
CA ARG A 86 2.47 -19.10 -3.00
C ARG A 86 2.89 -19.93 -1.80
N PHE A 87 2.83 -21.25 -1.97
CA PHE A 87 3.55 -22.16 -1.08
C PHE A 87 5.06 -21.98 -1.23
N VAL A 88 5.76 -22.07 -0.11
CA VAL A 88 7.22 -22.03 -0.05
C VAL A 88 7.74 -23.47 -0.12
N GLU A 89 8.74 -23.71 -0.98
CA GLU A 89 9.29 -25.05 -1.17
C GLU A 89 10.20 -25.44 0.01
N SER A 90 10.20 -26.74 0.36
CA SER A 90 11.06 -27.27 1.43
C SER A 90 12.54 -27.09 1.06
N GLY A 91 13.18 -26.06 1.62
CA GLY A 91 14.57 -25.69 1.33
C GLY A 91 14.78 -24.18 1.17
N GLU A 92 13.73 -23.43 0.89
CA GLU A 92 13.71 -21.97 1.02
C GLU A 92 13.64 -21.64 2.53
N GLY A 93 14.80 -21.30 3.13
CA GLY A 93 15.05 -21.35 4.57
C GLY A 93 13.94 -20.81 5.49
N THR A 94 13.52 -21.66 6.43
CA THR A 94 12.49 -21.42 7.45
C THR A 94 12.75 -20.14 8.27
N ASP A 95 14.00 -19.80 8.55
CA ASP A 95 14.38 -18.62 9.33
C ASP A 95 14.02 -17.29 8.64
N ARG A 96 14.17 -17.23 7.31
CA ARG A 96 13.80 -16.03 6.54
C ARG A 96 12.29 -15.83 6.56
N HIS A 97 11.54 -16.92 6.45
CA HIS A 97 10.09 -16.87 6.48
C HIS A 97 9.55 -16.47 7.86
N ALA A 98 10.15 -16.97 8.95
CA ALA A 98 9.81 -16.54 10.30
C ALA A 98 10.05 -15.03 10.50
N ALA A 99 11.13 -14.48 9.94
CA ALA A 99 11.40 -13.05 9.97
C ALA A 99 10.40 -12.22 9.14
N GLU A 100 9.96 -12.73 8.00
CA GLU A 100 8.91 -12.11 7.16
C GLU A 100 7.55 -12.09 7.87
N ILE A 101 7.13 -13.20 8.50
CA ILE A 101 5.93 -13.24 9.33
C ILE A 101 6.02 -12.23 10.48
N ALA A 102 7.16 -12.16 11.17
CA ALA A 102 7.35 -11.22 12.27
C ALA A 102 7.28 -9.75 11.82
N ARG A 103 7.76 -9.44 10.61
CA ARG A 103 7.67 -8.09 10.02
C ARG A 103 6.22 -7.71 9.73
N ASP A 104 5.41 -8.66 9.27
CA ASP A 104 4.03 -8.43 8.84
C ASP A 104 3.02 -8.54 9.99
N GLU A 105 3.48 -8.83 11.22
CA GLU A 105 2.65 -8.98 12.43
C GLU A 105 1.65 -7.84 12.69
N PRO A 106 1.99 -6.53 12.52
CA PRO A 106 1.02 -5.46 12.68
C PRO A 106 -0.13 -5.54 11.67
N LEU A 107 0.19 -5.89 10.42
CA LEU A 107 -0.78 -6.01 9.33
C LEU A 107 -1.67 -7.25 9.54
N ARG A 108 -1.04 -8.36 9.92
CA ARG A 108 -1.72 -9.60 10.28
C ARG A 108 -2.74 -9.39 11.41
N ARG A 109 -2.33 -8.70 12.49
CA ARG A 109 -3.24 -8.38 13.60
C ARG A 109 -4.45 -7.57 13.15
N TYR A 110 -4.25 -6.61 12.24
CA TYR A 110 -5.34 -5.83 11.67
C TYR A 110 -6.34 -6.70 10.91
N TYR A 111 -5.88 -7.60 10.03
CA TYR A 111 -6.78 -8.42 9.22
C TYR A 111 -7.44 -9.57 9.97
N LEU A 112 -6.82 -10.06 11.07
CA LEU A 112 -7.43 -11.09 11.91
C LEU A 112 -8.52 -10.54 12.85
N GLU A 113 -8.56 -9.23 13.07
CA GLU A 113 -9.59 -8.57 13.88
C GLU A 113 -10.81 -8.23 13.02
N TRP A 114 -11.85 -9.06 13.08
CA TRP A 114 -13.08 -8.91 12.30
C TRP A 114 -13.83 -7.61 12.59
N ASP A 115 -13.67 -7.03 13.78
CA ASP A 115 -14.27 -5.72 14.08
C ASP A 115 -13.74 -4.62 13.15
N ASN A 116 -12.53 -4.75 12.62
CA ASN A 116 -12.00 -3.79 11.63
C ASN A 116 -12.82 -3.82 10.34
N LEU A 117 -13.31 -4.99 9.90
CA LEU A 117 -14.19 -5.10 8.74
C LEU A 117 -15.54 -4.41 9.00
N HIS A 118 -16.14 -4.69 10.16
CA HIS A 118 -17.49 -4.21 10.48
C HIS A 118 -17.55 -2.71 10.79
N ARG A 119 -16.47 -2.16 11.37
CA ARG A 119 -16.42 -0.75 11.77
C ARG A 119 -16.00 0.17 10.63
N THR A 120 -15.34 -0.35 9.59
CA THR A 120 -14.88 0.47 8.47
C THR A 120 -16.05 0.82 7.56
N SER A 121 -16.42 2.10 7.56
CA SER A 121 -17.45 2.66 6.70
C SER A 121 -16.90 3.09 5.34
N GLU A 122 -17.81 3.42 4.40
CA GLU A 122 -17.41 3.96 3.10
C GLU A 122 -16.63 5.28 3.21
N SER A 123 -17.00 6.15 4.16
CA SER A 123 -16.24 7.38 4.43
C SER A 123 -14.83 7.09 4.97
N ASP A 124 -14.68 6.09 5.83
CA ASP A 124 -13.36 5.73 6.35
C ASP A 124 -12.43 5.20 5.23
N VAL A 125 -12.99 4.44 4.29
CA VAL A 125 -12.23 3.97 3.11
C VAL A 125 -11.85 5.14 2.21
N ALA A 126 -12.76 6.08 1.97
CA ALA A 126 -12.50 7.27 1.18
C ALA A 126 -11.39 8.13 1.81
N ASP A 127 -11.43 8.35 3.13
CA ASP A 127 -10.41 9.09 3.87
C ASP A 127 -9.05 8.39 3.83
N LEU A 128 -9.04 7.05 3.91
CA LEU A 128 -7.83 6.24 3.81
C LEU A 128 -7.19 6.37 2.43
N LEU A 129 -7.99 6.26 1.36
CA LEU A 129 -7.52 6.42 -0.02
C LEU A 129 -7.07 7.85 -0.28
N GLN A 130 -7.81 8.86 0.21
CA GLN A 130 -7.42 10.25 0.11
C GLN A 130 -6.06 10.48 0.78
N GLY A 131 -5.86 10.01 2.01
CA GLY A 131 -4.58 10.14 2.70
C GLY A 131 -3.43 9.42 1.97
N PHE A 132 -3.70 8.28 1.33
CA PHE A 132 -2.72 7.61 0.46
C PHE A 132 -2.34 8.49 -0.73
N TRP A 133 -3.32 9.01 -1.47
CA TRP A 133 -3.08 9.88 -2.61
C TRP A 133 -2.38 11.18 -2.21
N GLU A 134 -2.75 11.79 -1.09
CA GLU A 134 -2.08 12.98 -0.56
C GLU A 134 -0.59 12.73 -0.31
N ARG A 135 -0.24 11.60 0.32
CA ARG A 135 1.16 11.21 0.52
C ARG A 135 1.87 10.87 -0.79
N TYR A 136 1.21 10.13 -1.67
CA TYR A 136 1.77 9.74 -2.98
C TYR A 136 2.06 10.98 -3.84
N TYR A 137 1.08 11.86 -3.98
CA TYR A 137 1.24 13.13 -4.68
C TYR A 137 2.20 14.08 -3.96
N ALA A 138 2.39 14.00 -2.64
CA ALA A 138 3.41 14.77 -1.94
C ALA A 138 4.82 14.30 -2.32
N VAL A 139 5.04 12.98 -2.47
CA VAL A 139 6.32 12.42 -2.94
C VAL A 139 6.60 12.83 -4.39
N ASP A 140 5.61 12.71 -5.28
CA ASP A 140 5.74 13.12 -6.68
C ASP A 140 5.97 14.62 -6.80
N ARG A 141 5.17 15.45 -6.10
CA ARG A 141 5.34 16.91 -6.08
C ARG A 141 6.68 17.33 -5.48
N GLN A 142 7.17 16.62 -4.47
CA GLN A 142 8.51 16.85 -3.93
C GLN A 142 9.58 16.54 -5.00
N ALA A 143 9.47 15.41 -5.71
CA ALA A 143 10.39 15.04 -6.77
C ALA A 143 10.37 16.04 -7.95
N GLU A 144 9.19 16.50 -8.36
CA GLU A 144 9.01 17.54 -9.39
C GLU A 144 9.61 18.87 -8.93
N ALA A 145 9.32 19.31 -7.70
CA ALA A 145 9.87 20.54 -7.14
C ALA A 145 11.40 20.52 -7.04
N LEU A 146 11.98 19.36 -6.67
CA LEU A 146 13.43 19.16 -6.68
C LEU A 146 13.97 19.21 -8.11
N THR A 147 13.29 18.62 -9.07
CA THR A 147 13.67 18.65 -10.48
C THR A 147 13.68 20.09 -11.00
N LEU A 148 12.67 20.89 -10.67
CA LEU A 148 12.56 22.29 -11.06
C LEU A 148 13.71 23.15 -10.51
N LEU A 149 14.20 22.85 -9.31
CA LEU A 149 15.38 23.51 -8.72
C LEU A 149 16.72 22.95 -9.24
N GLY A 150 16.69 21.99 -10.17
CA GLY A 150 17.88 21.31 -10.70
C GLY A 150 18.55 20.42 -9.65
N LEU A 151 17.76 19.83 -8.77
CA LEU A 151 18.17 18.91 -7.70
C LEU A 151 17.68 17.47 -7.94
N ALA A 152 17.18 17.16 -9.14
CA ALA A 152 16.78 15.81 -9.53
C ALA A 152 17.88 14.78 -9.24
N GLY A 153 17.48 13.58 -8.80
CA GLY A 153 18.39 12.46 -8.53
C GLY A 153 19.19 12.57 -7.22
N ARG A 154 18.90 13.52 -6.33
CA ARG A 154 19.46 13.58 -4.97
C ARG A 154 18.46 13.03 -3.97
N GLU A 155 18.81 11.95 -3.27
CA GLU A 155 17.92 11.25 -2.34
C GLU A 155 17.50 12.12 -1.13
N ALA A 156 18.29 13.13 -0.74
CA ALA A 156 17.91 14.08 0.31
C ALA A 156 18.75 15.39 0.28
N PRO A 157 18.39 16.40 -0.53
CA PRO A 157 19.11 17.67 -0.49
C PRO A 157 18.83 18.43 0.82
N SER A 158 19.90 18.84 1.51
CA SER A 158 19.80 19.65 2.73
C SER A 158 19.03 20.96 2.50
N TRP A 159 18.30 21.47 3.50
CA TRP A 159 17.54 22.71 3.40
C TRP A 159 18.36 23.91 2.88
N SER A 160 19.61 24.06 3.35
CA SER A 160 20.53 25.10 2.89
C SER A 160 20.85 25.02 1.38
N MET A 161 20.83 23.80 0.81
CA MET A 161 21.04 23.54 -0.61
C MET A 161 19.83 23.94 -1.44
N ILE A 162 18.62 23.63 -0.97
CA ILE A 162 17.36 24.05 -1.57
C ILE A 162 17.29 25.58 -1.63
N GLN A 163 17.56 26.27 -0.51
CA GLN A 163 17.61 27.74 -0.44
C GLN A 163 18.64 28.34 -1.38
N ARG A 164 19.83 27.72 -1.51
CA ARG A 164 20.87 28.18 -2.43
C ARG A 164 20.42 28.05 -3.89
N ARG A 165 19.86 26.90 -4.28
CA ARG A 165 19.39 26.68 -5.66
C ARG A 165 18.22 27.60 -6.01
N TYR A 166 17.26 27.77 -5.11
CA TYR A 166 16.17 28.72 -5.28
C TYR A 166 16.68 30.14 -5.57
N ARG A 167 17.61 30.66 -4.76
CA ARG A 167 18.20 32.00 -4.99
C ARG A 167 18.90 32.12 -6.34
N GLN A 168 19.59 31.07 -6.79
CA GLN A 168 20.24 31.05 -8.11
C GLN A 168 19.22 31.09 -9.24
N MET A 169 18.16 30.27 -9.15
CA MET A 169 17.12 30.17 -10.18
C MET A 169 16.29 31.46 -10.29
N ILE A 170 15.92 32.08 -9.16
CA ILE A 170 15.21 33.37 -9.12
C ILE A 170 16.06 34.51 -9.69
N ALA A 171 17.36 34.52 -9.43
CA ALA A 171 18.26 35.52 -10.00
C ALA A 171 18.41 35.39 -11.52
N LEU A 172 18.28 34.17 -12.06
CA LEU A 172 18.39 33.85 -13.48
C LEU A 172 17.09 34.16 -14.24
N HIS A 173 15.94 33.80 -13.67
CA HIS A 173 14.62 33.93 -14.33
C HIS A 173 13.85 35.19 -13.91
N HIS A 174 14.50 36.17 -13.29
CA HIS A 174 13.81 37.38 -12.82
C HIS A 174 13.19 38.18 -13.97
N PRO A 175 11.89 38.50 -13.95
CA PRO A 175 11.21 39.20 -15.04
C PRO A 175 11.79 40.59 -15.31
N ASP A 176 12.17 41.34 -14.27
CA ASP A 176 12.84 42.66 -14.41
C ASP A 176 14.21 42.62 -15.12
N LYS A 177 14.78 41.43 -15.33
CA LYS A 177 16.05 41.23 -16.04
C LYS A 177 15.87 40.56 -17.42
N GLY A 178 14.63 40.53 -17.93
CA GLY A 178 14.28 39.86 -19.19
C GLY A 178 14.06 38.36 -19.05
N GLY A 179 13.84 37.87 -17.83
CA GLY A 179 13.52 36.47 -17.53
C GLY A 179 12.06 36.12 -17.79
N ASP A 180 11.79 34.81 -17.84
CA ASP A 180 10.46 34.25 -18.07
C ASP A 180 9.61 34.31 -16.77
N GLN A 181 8.50 35.05 -16.84
CA GLN A 181 7.59 35.26 -15.72
C GLN A 181 6.84 33.97 -15.31
N GLU A 182 6.47 33.11 -16.25
CA GLU A 182 5.84 31.82 -15.93
C GLU A 182 6.85 30.94 -15.18
N ARG A 183 8.08 30.90 -15.67
CA ARG A 183 9.15 30.13 -15.03
C ARG A 183 9.48 30.61 -13.63
N PHE A 184 9.44 31.93 -13.40
CA PHE A 184 9.63 32.53 -12.08
C PHE A 184 8.56 32.09 -11.07
N ILE A 185 7.30 32.02 -11.50
CA ILE A 185 6.18 31.58 -10.66
C ILE A 185 6.35 30.10 -10.28
N GLU A 186 6.62 29.24 -11.27
CA GLU A 186 6.84 27.81 -11.03
C GLU A 186 7.98 27.55 -10.02
N ILE A 187 9.10 28.26 -10.17
CA ILE A 187 10.26 28.14 -9.27
C ILE A 187 9.89 28.51 -7.82
N ARG A 188 9.04 29.53 -7.65
CA ARG A 188 8.59 29.98 -6.34
C ARG A 188 7.63 28.99 -5.70
N GLU A 189 6.69 28.44 -6.45
CA GLU A 189 5.74 27.43 -5.98
C GLU A 189 6.45 26.15 -5.54
N ALA A 190 7.42 25.67 -6.33
CA ALA A 190 8.26 24.53 -5.98
C ALA A 190 9.03 24.75 -4.67
N TYR A 191 9.60 25.95 -4.47
CA TYR A 191 10.30 26.28 -3.24
C TYR A 191 9.38 26.33 -2.00
N GLU A 192 8.20 26.92 -2.13
CA GLU A 192 7.21 26.98 -1.05
C GLU A 192 6.71 25.59 -0.65
N LEU A 193 6.48 24.71 -1.63
CA LEU A 193 6.13 23.31 -1.37
C LEU A 193 7.23 22.58 -0.58
N LEU A 194 8.48 22.69 -1.01
CA LEU A 194 9.62 22.09 -0.30
C LEU A 194 9.81 22.68 1.11
N ARG A 195 9.48 23.97 1.30
CA ARG A 195 9.51 24.62 2.61
C ARG A 195 8.48 24.03 3.56
N GLN A 196 7.24 23.85 3.08
CA GLN A 196 6.15 23.29 3.87
C GLN A 196 6.44 21.83 4.28
N LEU A 197 6.94 21.02 3.34
CA LEU A 197 7.34 19.63 3.63
C LEU A 197 8.49 19.56 4.65
N HIS A 198 9.47 20.48 4.59
CA HIS A 198 10.55 20.53 5.56
C HIS A 198 10.06 20.96 6.95
N ALA A 199 9.14 21.92 7.03
CA ALA A 199 8.61 22.42 8.29
C ALA A 199 7.69 21.43 9.02
N GLY A 200 7.01 20.53 8.30
CA GLY A 200 6.19 19.46 8.87
C GLY A 200 6.94 18.20 9.29
N SER A 201 8.25 18.12 9.00
CA SER A 201 9.11 16.97 9.31
C SER A 201 9.96 17.15 10.59
N GLY A 202 9.66 18.19 11.39
CA GLY A 202 10.41 18.59 12.59
C GLY A 202 9.60 18.49 13.87
#